data_AF-A0A4Z2BJW0-F1
#
_entry.id   AF-A0A4Z2BJW0-F1
#
_cell.length_a   1.000
_cell.length_b   1.000
_cell.length_c   1.000
_cell.angle_alpha   90.00
_cell.angle_beta   90.00
_cell.angle_gamma   90.00
#
_symmetry.space_group_name_H-M   'P 1'
#
loop_
_entity.id
_entity.type
_entity.pdbx_description
1 polymer ?
#
loop_
_entity_poly.entity_id
_entity_poly.type
_entity_poly.pdbx_seq_one_letter_code
_entity_poly.pdbx_strand_id
1 'polypeptide(L)'
;MRPDGANSQQVQQELQRKYHTKAQVYEKVSLQGIQQLVHRSYQTLTLWRLLCEHQFSLIMSELPKEFQEQMKGVGFKDVVIRGKELSGALITALINVYIKDKASVDAISNHLRDICPLLYSSDDSVCSKANELLQSSKQIQSKVDKERTLRESLQLYQQISQHTDLPLVCSQYRQVRFYEGVLELCLTAADKKDPQRLGPHFYKNGEPEDDRVGQQAFQERLLCYKCITDTMQELVNQSKAAPQSPSVPKQPGPPVMTSDPNMLSNEEAAAHFEQTLGLAQRSQDELFHIAMYNWLIQADLTDKLLEEHLMHMIKQDQNKVHNMDLLWRYYEKSCSFGKAAHVLARLADMQSTEISLKQRLEYIARAILSAKSSSSISAQASDGEFLHELEEKMDLVRIQVQIQETLIRQYSHHPSVKNAVSQLDSELMDITKLYGEFADHFKLSECKLAIIHCGGHSDPILVQSLWQEIMEKELGDTVAMSAVDRMRSTSLKLVSLGKIYAGTPRYFPLEFLVRFLEQEVCRLNWDVGFVTSTMLEIGVQLPRLLEVYDQLFKTRDPCWQRLKKPLHLVECIHVLLLGYVEAPSRVPTYDRRRFTNVCLDNICGYLVELQSLSPNSALQHTIGNFKSLQAKLERLH
;
A
#
# COMPACT_ATOMS: atom_id res chain seq x y z
N MET A 1 -85.82 13.78 18.14
CA MET A 1 -84.35 13.74 18.07
C MET A 1 -83.84 15.18 18.04
N ARG A 2 -83.22 15.66 19.12
CA ARG A 2 -82.55 16.98 19.18
C ARG A 2 -81.15 16.82 18.57
N PRO A 3 -80.71 17.65 17.61
CA PRO A 3 -79.39 17.50 17.02
C PRO A 3 -78.32 18.33 17.77
N ASP A 4 -77.19 17.69 18.07
CA ASP A 4 -75.81 18.19 17.97
C ASP A 4 -75.34 19.49 18.67
N GLY A 5 -76.16 20.11 19.53
CA GLY A 5 -75.74 21.29 20.31
C GLY A 5 -74.72 20.99 21.43
N ALA A 6 -74.69 19.74 21.95
CA ALA A 6 -73.81 19.37 23.07
C ALA A 6 -72.36 19.10 22.64
N ASN A 7 -72.16 18.52 21.45
CA ASN A 7 -70.83 18.17 20.92
C ASN A 7 -70.04 19.42 20.50
N SER A 8 -70.71 20.42 19.91
CA SER A 8 -70.08 21.69 19.54
C SER A 8 -69.66 22.52 20.76
N GLN A 9 -70.47 22.53 21.83
CA GLN A 9 -70.11 23.18 23.09
C GLN A 9 -68.95 22.49 23.83
N GLN A 10 -68.90 21.15 23.82
CA GLN A 10 -67.76 20.40 24.39
C GLN A 10 -66.45 20.67 23.63
N VAL A 11 -66.48 20.63 22.29
CA VAL A 11 -65.30 20.95 21.47
C VAL A 11 -64.83 22.39 21.70
N GLN A 12 -65.77 23.33 21.85
CA GLN A 12 -65.45 24.73 22.13
C GLN A 12 -64.86 24.94 23.53
N GLN A 13 -65.34 24.22 24.55
CA GLN A 13 -64.76 24.22 25.90
C GLN A 13 -63.35 23.60 25.92
N GLU A 14 -63.11 22.51 25.19
CA GLU A 14 -61.76 21.93 25.08
C GLU A 14 -60.77 22.86 24.38
N LEU A 15 -61.21 23.55 23.33
CA LEU A 15 -60.42 24.58 22.65
C LEU A 15 -60.10 25.75 23.61
N GLN A 16 -61.07 26.27 24.34
CA GLN A 16 -60.84 27.30 25.35
C GLN A 16 -59.86 26.85 26.44
N ARG A 17 -59.98 25.60 26.91
CA ARG A 17 -59.04 25.03 27.89
C ARG A 17 -57.62 24.94 27.32
N LYS A 18 -57.46 24.51 26.07
CA LYS A 18 -56.16 24.50 25.37
C LYS A 18 -55.57 25.91 25.22
N TYR A 19 -56.38 26.92 24.85
CA TYR A 19 -55.91 28.30 24.76
C TYR A 19 -55.51 28.86 26.13
N HIS A 20 -56.27 28.57 27.18
CA HIS A 20 -55.96 29.01 28.55
C HIS A 20 -54.65 28.37 29.05
N THR A 21 -54.46 27.07 28.84
CA THR A 21 -53.18 26.40 29.16
C THR A 21 -52.01 26.98 28.38
N LYS A 22 -52.18 27.25 27.07
CA LYS A 22 -51.14 27.93 26.28
C LYS A 22 -50.83 29.32 26.82
N ALA A 23 -51.84 30.12 27.15
CA ALA A 23 -51.66 31.45 27.73
C ALA A 23 -50.92 31.40 29.06
N GLN A 24 -51.26 30.46 29.95
CA GLN A 24 -50.53 30.23 31.21
C GLN A 24 -49.06 29.84 30.98
N VAL A 25 -48.79 29.01 29.97
CA VAL A 25 -47.41 28.64 29.60
C VAL A 25 -46.65 29.87 29.08
N TYR A 26 -47.26 30.69 28.21
CA TYR A 26 -46.63 31.91 27.72
C TYR A 26 -46.36 32.92 28.84
N GLU A 27 -47.31 33.12 29.74
CA GLU A 27 -47.14 34.01 30.89
C GLU A 27 -46.00 33.53 31.80
N LYS A 28 -45.95 32.23 32.10
CA LYS A 28 -44.87 31.63 32.88
C LYS A 28 -43.51 31.83 32.21
N VAL A 29 -43.41 31.59 30.89
CA VAL A 29 -42.17 31.78 30.13
C VAL A 29 -41.76 33.27 30.13
N SER A 30 -42.72 34.18 29.99
CA SER A 30 -42.48 35.63 30.04
C SER A 30 -41.92 36.07 31.40
N LEU A 31 -42.56 35.65 32.49
CA LEU A 31 -42.11 35.94 33.85
C LEU A 31 -40.73 35.35 34.15
N GLN A 32 -40.49 34.10 33.71
CA GLN A 32 -39.17 33.48 33.82
C GLN A 32 -38.10 34.25 33.03
N GLY A 33 -38.44 34.72 31.83
CA GLY A 33 -37.55 35.54 31.00
C GLY A 33 -37.19 36.86 31.68
N ILE A 34 -38.17 37.57 32.25
CA ILE A 34 -37.93 38.80 33.01
C ILE A 34 -37.05 38.53 34.23
N GLN A 35 -37.35 37.49 35.00
CA GLN A 35 -36.56 37.11 36.18
C GLN A 35 -35.10 36.81 35.80
N GLN A 36 -34.87 36.04 34.74
CA GLN A 36 -33.52 35.75 34.24
C GLN A 36 -32.81 37.02 33.77
N LEU A 37 -33.50 37.93 33.08
CA LEU A 37 -32.93 39.20 32.64
C LEU A 37 -32.49 40.07 33.82
N VAL A 38 -33.31 40.16 34.87
CA VAL A 38 -32.98 40.90 36.10
C VAL A 38 -31.76 40.30 36.78
N HIS A 39 -31.72 38.97 36.96
CA HIS A 39 -30.56 38.30 37.56
C HIS A 39 -29.28 38.48 36.74
N ARG A 40 -29.34 38.33 35.41
CA ARG A 40 -28.19 38.56 34.54
C ARG A 40 -27.72 40.01 34.61
N SER A 41 -28.64 40.98 34.57
CA SER A 41 -28.31 42.41 34.67
C SER A 41 -27.60 42.72 35.98
N TYR A 42 -28.12 42.21 37.10
CA TYR A 42 -27.52 42.38 38.42
C TYR A 42 -26.10 41.78 38.49
N GLN A 43 -25.92 40.56 38.01
CA GLN A 43 -24.61 39.90 38.03
C GLN A 43 -23.60 40.56 37.09
N THR A 44 -24.02 41.03 35.91
CA THR A 44 -23.15 41.80 35.01
C THR A 44 -22.71 43.13 35.65
N LEU A 45 -23.60 43.84 36.34
CA LEU A 45 -23.23 45.07 37.07
C LEU A 45 -22.29 44.79 38.24
N THR A 46 -22.49 43.68 38.94
CA THR A 46 -21.64 43.35 40.08
C THR A 46 -20.28 42.83 39.64
N LEU A 47 -20.21 42.08 38.52
CA LEU A 47 -18.96 41.78 37.83
C LEU A 47 -18.25 43.07 37.41
N TRP A 48 -18.97 44.03 36.80
CA TRP A 48 -18.38 45.31 36.41
C TRP A 48 -17.78 46.06 37.60
N ARG A 49 -18.51 46.12 38.71
CA ARG A 49 -18.01 46.70 39.96
C ARG A 49 -16.73 46.01 40.44
N LEU A 50 -16.72 44.68 40.46
CA LEU A 50 -15.55 43.91 40.86
C LEU A 50 -14.34 44.20 39.96
N LEU A 51 -14.54 44.25 38.64
CA LEU A 51 -13.49 44.59 37.68
C LEU A 51 -12.90 45.98 37.92
N CYS A 52 -13.72 46.96 38.34
CA CYS A 52 -13.24 48.28 38.72
C CYS A 52 -12.40 48.27 40.02
N GLU A 53 -12.69 47.37 40.96
CA GLU A 53 -11.95 47.23 42.22
C GLU A 53 -10.54 46.61 42.00
N HIS A 54 -10.34 45.85 40.91
CA HIS A 54 -9.09 45.12 40.60
C HIS A 54 -8.26 45.71 39.44
N GLN A 55 -8.20 47.04 39.33
CA GLN A 55 -7.38 47.74 38.31
C GLN A 55 -7.73 47.33 36.86
N PHE A 56 -8.91 47.74 36.41
CA PHE A 56 -9.48 47.42 35.09
C PHE A 56 -8.52 47.58 33.89
N SER A 57 -7.58 48.53 33.93
CA SER A 57 -6.59 48.74 32.87
C SER A 57 -5.69 47.52 32.63
N LEU A 58 -5.31 46.80 33.70
CA LEU A 58 -4.51 45.58 33.58
C LEU A 58 -5.34 44.45 32.99
N ILE A 59 -6.58 44.29 33.45
CA ILE A 59 -7.52 43.29 32.95
C ILE A 59 -7.77 43.50 31.44
N MET A 60 -7.98 44.75 31.02
CA MET A 60 -8.12 45.11 29.61
C MET A 60 -6.91 44.74 28.76
N SER A 61 -5.69 44.84 29.31
CA SER A 61 -4.47 44.46 28.59
C SER A 61 -4.32 42.95 28.39
N GLU A 62 -4.93 42.13 29.26
CA GLU A 62 -4.92 40.66 29.18
C GLU A 62 -6.01 40.10 28.26
N LEU A 63 -7.02 40.89 27.92
CA LEU A 63 -8.08 40.47 26.99
C LEU A 63 -7.53 40.28 25.57
N PRO A 64 -8.04 39.29 24.81
CA PRO A 64 -7.76 39.18 23.38
C PRO A 64 -8.17 40.46 22.62
N LYS A 65 -7.42 40.82 21.57
CA LYS A 65 -7.65 42.06 20.80
C LYS A 65 -9.08 42.22 20.28
N GLU A 66 -9.71 41.11 19.88
CA GLU A 66 -11.11 41.09 19.44
C GLU A 66 -12.07 41.59 20.53
N PHE A 67 -11.91 41.08 21.76
CA PHE A 67 -12.71 41.51 22.90
C PHE A 67 -12.34 42.92 23.37
N GLN A 68 -11.07 43.34 23.24
CA GLN A 68 -10.69 44.73 23.53
C GLN A 68 -11.39 45.73 22.59
N GLU A 69 -11.48 45.42 21.30
CA GLU A 69 -12.23 46.25 20.35
C GLU A 69 -13.74 46.20 20.62
N GLN A 70 -14.28 45.01 20.93
CA GLN A 70 -15.69 44.86 21.28
C GLN A 70 -16.06 45.71 22.51
N MET A 71 -15.20 45.77 23.52
CA MET A 71 -15.41 46.58 24.72
C MET A 71 -15.53 48.09 24.45
N LYS A 72 -15.00 48.61 23.34
CA LYS A 72 -15.08 50.05 23.01
C LYS A 72 -16.47 50.49 22.55
N GLY A 73 -17.28 49.57 22.02
CA GLY A 73 -18.57 49.88 21.40
C GLY A 73 -19.76 49.10 21.96
N VAL A 74 -19.53 48.16 22.89
CA VAL A 74 -20.60 47.29 23.39
C VAL A 74 -21.53 48.06 24.35
N GLY A 75 -22.84 48.01 24.09
CA GLY A 75 -23.84 48.53 25.01
C GLY A 75 -24.11 47.56 26.16
N PHE A 76 -24.49 48.05 27.33
CA PHE A 76 -24.83 47.21 28.49
C PHE A 76 -25.89 46.16 28.16
N LYS A 77 -26.90 46.53 27.37
CA LYS A 77 -27.94 45.62 26.85
C LYS A 77 -27.32 44.40 26.16
N ASP A 78 -26.31 44.62 25.31
CA ASP A 78 -25.70 43.56 24.53
C ASP A 78 -24.84 42.66 25.41
N VAL A 79 -24.17 43.21 26.44
CA VAL A 79 -23.44 42.42 27.44
C VAL A 79 -24.38 41.48 28.20
N VAL A 80 -25.54 41.98 28.65
CA VAL A 80 -26.49 41.19 29.45
C VAL A 80 -27.19 40.10 28.62
N ILE A 81 -27.58 40.42 27.38
CA ILE A 81 -28.38 39.51 26.55
C ILE A 81 -27.48 38.52 25.79
N ARG A 82 -26.35 38.99 25.25
CA ARG A 82 -25.48 38.24 24.32
C ARG A 82 -24.01 38.17 24.76
N GLY A 83 -23.59 38.90 25.80
CA GLY A 83 -22.19 39.00 26.21
C GLY A 83 -21.73 37.92 27.19
N LYS A 84 -22.23 36.69 27.10
CA LYS A 84 -21.73 35.59 27.94
C LYS A 84 -20.24 35.32 27.67
N GLU A 85 -19.84 35.30 26.41
CA GLU A 85 -18.45 35.11 25.99
C GLU A 85 -17.56 36.25 26.47
N LEU A 86 -18.01 37.51 26.31
CA LEU A 86 -17.29 38.69 26.77
C LEU A 86 -17.14 38.71 28.31
N SER A 87 -18.20 38.39 29.04
CA SER A 87 -18.18 38.31 30.50
C SER A 87 -17.24 37.20 30.98
N GLY A 88 -17.26 36.04 30.31
CA GLY A 88 -16.31 34.95 30.55
C GLY A 88 -14.88 35.36 30.27
N ALA A 89 -14.61 36.05 29.16
CA ALA A 89 -13.28 36.56 28.82
C ALA A 89 -12.77 37.59 29.85
N LEU A 90 -13.64 38.47 30.35
CA LEU A 90 -13.31 39.41 31.42
C LEU A 90 -12.96 38.69 32.73
N ILE A 91 -13.72 37.66 33.11
CA ILE A 91 -13.44 36.84 34.30
C ILE A 91 -12.11 36.10 34.14
N THR A 92 -11.87 35.47 32.99
CA THR A 92 -10.61 34.79 32.68
C THR A 92 -9.43 35.76 32.71
N ALA A 93 -9.59 36.97 32.17
CA ALA A 93 -8.55 38.01 32.22
C ALA A 93 -8.25 38.46 33.66
N LEU A 94 -9.29 38.67 34.49
CA LEU A 94 -9.12 38.99 35.91
C LEU A 94 -8.34 37.89 36.64
N ILE A 95 -8.70 36.63 36.42
CA ILE A 95 -8.02 35.48 37.03
C ILE A 95 -6.58 35.38 36.54
N ASN A 96 -6.32 35.62 35.26
CA ASN A 96 -4.97 35.60 34.69
C ASN A 96 -4.07 36.70 35.28
N VAL A 97 -4.61 37.87 35.63
CA VAL A 97 -3.85 38.92 36.36
C VAL A 97 -3.36 38.37 37.71
N TYR A 98 -4.25 37.71 38.47
CA TYR A 98 -3.88 37.08 39.75
C TYR A 98 -2.83 35.97 39.58
N ILE A 99 -2.97 35.14 38.53
CA ILE A 99 -1.99 34.09 38.21
C ILE A 99 -0.63 34.68 37.85
N LYS A 100 -0.58 35.79 37.09
CA LYS A 100 0.67 36.49 36.75
C LYS A 100 1.36 37.07 37.98
N ASP A 101 0.58 37.63 38.90
CA ASP A 101 1.06 38.17 40.18
C ASP A 101 1.36 37.08 41.23
N LYS A 102 1.19 35.80 40.88
CA LYS A 102 1.45 34.63 41.74
C LYS A 102 0.61 34.60 43.01
N ALA A 103 -0.55 35.26 42.99
CA ALA A 103 -1.51 35.22 44.07
C ALA A 103 -2.42 33.99 43.90
N SER A 104 -2.85 33.39 45.02
CA SER A 104 -3.86 32.32 44.98
C SER A 104 -5.16 32.84 44.39
N VAL A 105 -5.77 32.06 43.49
CA VAL A 105 -7.06 32.41 42.87
C VAL A 105 -8.25 32.05 43.76
N ASP A 106 -8.03 31.41 44.93
CA ASP A 106 -9.10 30.85 45.76
C ASP A 106 -10.03 31.95 46.30
N ALA A 107 -9.46 33.06 46.79
CA ALA A 107 -10.24 34.16 47.34
C ALA A 107 -11.11 34.84 46.27
N ILE A 108 -10.53 35.14 45.10
CA ILE A 108 -11.27 35.78 44.00
C ILE A 108 -12.29 34.82 43.37
N SER A 109 -11.98 33.52 43.27
CA SER A 109 -12.90 32.51 42.76
C SER A 109 -14.09 32.31 43.70
N ASN A 110 -13.88 32.29 45.01
CA ASN A 110 -14.96 32.26 46.00
C ASN A 110 -15.85 33.50 45.89
N HIS A 111 -15.23 34.66 45.77
CA HIS A 111 -15.95 35.92 45.64
C HIS A 111 -16.80 35.99 44.35
N LEU A 112 -16.24 35.54 43.21
CA LEU A 112 -16.96 35.42 41.94
C LEU A 112 -18.13 34.42 42.03
N ARG A 113 -17.96 33.28 42.72
CA ARG A 113 -19.05 32.31 42.93
C ARG A 113 -20.20 32.89 43.76
N ASP A 114 -19.89 33.68 44.78
CA ASP A 114 -20.92 34.30 45.64
C ASP A 114 -21.69 35.41 44.91
N ILE A 115 -20.99 36.18 44.06
CA ILE A 115 -21.53 37.40 43.44
C ILE A 115 -22.18 37.14 42.09
N CYS A 116 -21.56 36.31 41.25
CA CYS A 116 -22.02 36.09 39.87
C CYS A 116 -22.10 34.60 39.48
N PRO A 117 -22.89 33.77 40.19
CA PRO A 117 -22.99 32.33 39.96
C PRO A 117 -23.55 31.92 38.58
N LEU A 118 -24.23 32.82 37.85
CA LEU A 118 -24.68 32.55 36.47
C LEU A 118 -23.57 32.80 35.44
N LEU A 119 -22.55 33.57 35.81
CA LEU A 119 -21.40 33.90 34.95
C LEU A 119 -20.16 33.07 35.30
N TYR A 120 -20.02 32.65 36.57
CA TYR A 120 -18.91 31.85 37.07
C TYR A 120 -19.41 30.65 37.89
N SER A 121 -19.31 29.47 37.31
CA SER A 121 -19.80 28.22 37.88
C SER A 121 -18.79 27.56 38.82
N SER A 122 -19.21 26.48 39.49
CA SER A 122 -18.30 25.65 40.28
C SER A 122 -17.21 25.03 39.41
N ASP A 123 -17.55 24.63 38.18
CA ASP A 123 -16.59 24.03 37.24
C ASP A 123 -15.56 25.06 36.77
N ASP A 124 -15.98 26.32 36.58
CA ASP A 124 -15.06 27.43 36.24
C ASP A 124 -14.07 27.70 37.38
N SER A 125 -14.52 27.57 38.63
CA SER A 125 -13.64 27.67 39.82
C SER A 125 -12.60 26.55 39.87
N VAL A 126 -13.01 25.31 39.60
CA VAL A 126 -12.09 24.17 39.52
C VAL A 126 -11.10 24.36 38.37
N CYS A 127 -11.57 24.81 37.20
CA CYS A 127 -10.73 25.11 36.04
C CYS A 127 -9.68 26.18 36.34
N SER A 128 -10.11 27.26 37.00
CA SER A 128 -9.23 28.37 37.39
C SER A 128 -8.14 27.92 38.34
N LYS A 129 -8.50 27.07 39.32
CA LYS A 129 -7.53 26.49 40.25
C LYS A 129 -6.56 25.52 39.56
N ALA A 130 -7.08 24.68 38.66
CA ALA A 130 -6.26 23.75 37.88
C ALA A 130 -5.24 24.50 37.00
N ASN A 131 -5.65 25.61 36.38
CA ASN A 131 -4.79 26.49 35.59
C ASN A 131 -3.76 27.23 36.47
N GLU A 132 -4.12 27.71 37.66
CA GLU A 132 -3.17 28.30 38.62
C GLU A 132 -2.04 27.31 38.96
N LEU A 133 -2.38 26.06 39.30
CA LEU A 133 -1.39 25.01 39.59
C LEU A 133 -0.53 24.70 38.36
N LEU A 134 -1.11 24.69 37.16
CA LEU A 134 -0.36 24.47 35.92
C LEU A 134 0.63 25.62 35.68
N GLN A 135 0.18 26.88 35.71
CA GLN A 135 1.06 28.03 35.45
C GLN A 135 2.14 28.19 36.53
N SER A 136 1.81 27.95 37.80
CA SER A 136 2.80 28.00 38.89
C SER A 136 3.88 26.92 38.74
N SER A 137 3.54 25.74 38.20
CA SER A 137 4.50 24.65 37.95
C SER A 137 5.65 25.04 37.01
N LYS A 138 5.47 26.04 36.13
CA LYS A 138 6.52 26.55 35.22
C LYS A 138 7.70 27.18 35.97
N GLN A 139 7.49 27.63 37.21
CA GLN A 139 8.49 28.33 38.01
C GLN A 139 9.13 27.43 39.09
N ILE A 140 8.61 26.21 39.29
CA ILE A 140 9.12 25.26 40.28
C ILE A 140 10.39 24.60 39.75
N GLN A 141 11.50 24.75 40.48
CA GLN A 141 12.80 24.16 40.11
C GLN A 141 12.93 22.68 40.52
N SER A 142 12.30 22.29 41.63
CA SER A 142 12.29 20.90 42.12
C SER A 142 11.45 20.01 41.22
N LYS A 143 12.06 18.99 40.61
CA LYS A 143 11.35 18.04 39.72
C LYS A 143 10.20 17.33 40.45
N VAL A 144 10.40 16.96 41.72
CA VAL A 144 9.41 16.24 42.53
C VAL A 144 8.21 17.12 42.88
N ASP A 145 8.46 18.36 43.33
CA ASP A 145 7.38 19.29 43.65
C ASP A 145 6.63 19.74 42.39
N LYS A 146 7.34 19.89 41.27
CA LYS A 146 6.74 20.18 39.97
C LYS A 146 5.80 19.06 39.55
N GLU A 147 6.24 17.80 39.65
CA GLU A 147 5.40 16.65 39.34
C GLU A 147 4.19 16.54 40.27
N ARG A 148 4.35 16.75 41.58
CA ARG A 148 3.22 16.77 42.54
C ARG A 148 2.17 17.83 42.15
N THR A 149 2.62 19.05 41.88
CA THR A 149 1.74 20.17 41.50
C THR A 149 1.00 19.90 40.19
N LEU A 150 1.69 19.29 39.22
CA LEU A 150 1.09 18.90 37.94
C LEU A 150 0.06 17.77 38.09
N ARG A 151 0.29 16.80 38.97
CA ARG A 151 -0.70 15.75 39.28
C ARG A 151 -1.94 16.31 39.98
N GLU A 152 -1.77 17.27 40.89
CA GLU A 152 -2.89 17.96 41.52
C GLU A 152 -3.71 18.75 40.49
N SER A 153 -3.04 19.49 39.59
CA SER A 153 -3.68 20.16 38.45
C SER A 153 -4.47 19.18 37.57
N LEU A 154 -3.87 18.02 37.26
CA LEU A 154 -4.50 16.97 36.45
C LEU A 154 -5.76 16.42 37.11
N GLN A 155 -5.72 16.12 38.41
CA GLN A 155 -6.88 15.62 39.14
C GLN A 155 -8.07 16.60 39.09
N LEU A 156 -7.80 17.90 39.18
CA LEU A 156 -8.83 18.93 39.04
C LEU A 156 -9.40 18.98 37.62
N TYR A 157 -8.56 18.98 36.59
CA TYR A 157 -9.05 18.92 35.20
C TYR A 157 -9.81 17.63 34.88
N GLN A 158 -9.40 16.50 35.46
CA GLN A 158 -10.11 15.23 35.34
C GLN A 158 -11.52 15.31 35.95
N GLN A 159 -11.76 16.12 36.98
CA GLN A 159 -13.12 16.30 37.54
C GLN A 159 -14.06 16.96 36.52
N ILE A 160 -13.58 17.97 35.79
CA ILE A 160 -14.37 18.80 34.86
C ILE A 160 -14.13 18.48 33.36
N SER A 161 -13.62 17.29 33.05
CA SER A 161 -13.12 16.94 31.71
C SER A 161 -14.18 16.99 30.58
N GLN A 162 -15.47 16.96 30.90
CA GLN A 162 -16.56 17.11 29.92
C GLN A 162 -16.66 18.51 29.31
N HIS A 163 -16.32 19.55 30.10
CA HIS A 163 -16.50 20.96 29.72
C HIS A 163 -15.16 21.69 29.49
N THR A 164 -14.04 20.96 29.52
CA THR A 164 -12.70 21.52 29.40
C THR A 164 -12.26 21.62 27.93
N ASP A 165 -11.59 22.72 27.57
CA ASP A 165 -10.87 22.87 26.30
C ASP A 165 -9.58 22.03 26.31
N LEU A 166 -9.72 20.76 25.90
CA LEU A 166 -8.61 19.80 25.87
C LEU A 166 -7.41 20.29 25.03
N PRO A 167 -7.57 20.78 23.79
CA PRO A 167 -6.45 21.32 23.01
C PRO A 167 -5.61 22.36 23.74
N LEU A 168 -6.26 23.32 24.41
CA LEU A 168 -5.57 24.38 25.15
C LEU A 168 -4.78 23.81 26.34
N VAL A 169 -5.43 23.00 27.18
CA VAL A 169 -4.78 22.41 28.37
C VAL A 169 -3.65 21.47 27.97
N CYS A 170 -3.85 20.65 26.93
CA CYS A 170 -2.82 19.75 26.41
C CYS A 170 -1.61 20.54 25.90
N SER A 171 -1.82 21.65 25.19
CA SER A 171 -0.73 22.55 24.77
C SER A 171 0.06 23.11 25.94
N GLN A 172 -0.63 23.50 27.02
CA GLN A 172 0.02 23.98 28.23
C GLN A 172 0.80 22.87 28.95
N TYR A 173 0.28 21.65 29.02
CA TYR A 173 1.01 20.50 29.57
C TYR A 173 2.24 20.11 28.74
N ARG A 174 2.17 20.24 27.41
CA ARG A 174 3.34 20.06 26.53
C ARG A 174 4.45 21.06 26.86
N GLN A 175 4.13 22.33 27.11
CA GLN A 175 5.12 23.35 27.48
C GLN A 175 5.87 23.03 28.78
N VAL A 176 5.24 22.33 29.71
CA VAL A 176 5.88 21.90 30.98
C VAL A 176 6.46 20.48 30.93
N ARG A 177 6.44 19.84 29.75
CA ARG A 177 6.91 18.48 29.46
C ARG A 177 6.15 17.39 30.24
N PHE A 178 4.85 17.61 30.50
CA PHE A 178 3.98 16.68 31.24
C PHE A 178 3.09 15.87 30.29
N TYR A 179 3.71 14.98 29.49
CA TYR A 179 3.01 14.21 28.46
C TYR A 179 2.09 13.11 29.02
N GLU A 180 2.44 12.53 30.17
CA GLU A 180 1.59 11.56 30.89
C GLU A 180 0.22 12.17 31.25
N GLY A 181 0.20 13.41 31.72
CA GLY A 181 -1.04 14.12 32.02
C GLY A 181 -1.91 14.39 30.79
N VAL A 182 -1.31 14.60 29.62
CA VAL A 182 -2.06 14.74 28.35
C VAL A 182 -2.79 13.44 28.04
N LEU A 183 -2.10 12.30 28.14
CA LEU A 183 -2.67 10.99 27.90
C LEU A 183 -3.82 10.69 28.87
N GLU A 184 -3.58 10.81 30.17
CA GLU A 184 -4.58 10.51 31.20
C GLU A 184 -5.79 11.43 31.13
N LEU A 185 -5.59 12.75 30.91
CA LEU A 185 -6.68 13.71 30.79
C LEU A 185 -7.57 13.38 29.58
N CYS A 186 -6.97 13.11 28.42
CA CYS A 186 -7.70 12.84 27.19
C CYS A 186 -8.47 11.51 27.27
N LEU A 187 -7.88 10.47 27.84
CA LEU A 187 -8.57 9.19 28.08
C LEU A 187 -9.73 9.36 29.08
N THR A 188 -9.50 10.08 30.18
CA THR A 188 -10.57 10.37 31.15
C THR A 188 -11.69 11.21 30.51
N ALA A 189 -11.35 12.18 29.66
CA ALA A 189 -12.34 12.99 28.95
C ALA A 189 -13.15 12.14 27.95
N ALA A 190 -12.50 11.23 27.23
CA ALA A 190 -13.19 10.30 26.31
C ALA A 190 -14.18 9.39 27.06
N ASP A 191 -13.81 8.89 28.24
CA ASP A 191 -14.71 8.07 29.08
C ASP A 191 -15.86 8.88 29.68
N LYS A 192 -15.62 10.12 30.12
CA LYS A 192 -16.69 10.95 30.68
C LYS A 192 -17.64 11.50 29.64
N LYS A 193 -17.19 11.76 28.41
CA LYS A 193 -18.05 12.20 27.30
C LYS A 193 -18.93 11.07 26.76
N ASP A 194 -18.46 9.83 26.84
CA ASP A 194 -19.23 8.64 26.48
C ASP A 194 -19.32 7.61 27.64
N PRO A 195 -20.09 7.89 28.71
CA PRO A 195 -20.22 6.96 29.84
C PRO A 195 -20.91 5.64 29.48
N GLN A 196 -21.71 5.64 28.42
CA GLN A 196 -22.50 4.48 27.98
C GLN A 196 -21.75 3.62 26.95
N ARG A 197 -20.53 4.03 26.53
CA ARG A 197 -19.73 3.35 25.51
C ARG A 197 -20.47 3.17 24.17
N LEU A 198 -21.24 4.19 23.77
CA LEU A 198 -21.95 4.22 22.49
C LEU A 198 -20.99 4.30 21.30
N GLY A 199 -19.85 4.99 21.44
CA GLY A 199 -18.84 5.12 20.39
C GLY A 199 -18.20 3.77 20.01
N PRO A 200 -17.67 2.99 20.98
CA PRO A 200 -17.18 1.63 20.70
C PRO A 200 -18.24 0.69 20.11
N HIS A 201 -19.50 0.81 20.55
CA HIS A 201 -20.61 0.01 20.02
C HIS A 201 -20.92 0.38 18.55
N PHE A 202 -20.96 1.67 18.23
CA PHE A 202 -21.14 2.18 16.86
C PHE A 202 -20.06 1.63 15.91
N TYR A 203 -18.81 1.66 16.35
CA TYR A 203 -17.68 1.14 15.56
C TYR A 203 -17.77 -0.38 15.35
N LYS A 204 -18.09 -1.16 16.40
CA LYS A 204 -18.20 -2.63 16.30
C LYS A 204 -19.31 -3.10 15.37
N ASN A 205 -20.36 -2.30 15.19
CA ASN A 205 -21.50 -2.62 14.35
C ASN A 205 -21.34 -2.17 12.89
N GLY A 206 -20.15 -1.71 12.49
CA GLY A 206 -19.85 -1.34 11.11
C GLY A 206 -20.39 0.04 10.72
N GLU A 207 -20.44 0.99 11.66
CA GLU A 207 -20.76 2.41 11.41
C GLU A 207 -22.13 2.64 10.72
N PRO A 208 -23.24 2.14 11.30
CA PRO A 208 -24.57 2.25 10.67
C PRO A 208 -25.02 3.72 10.54
N GLU A 209 -25.39 4.15 9.33
CA GLU A 209 -25.78 5.55 9.05
C GLU A 209 -27.00 6.05 9.85
N ASP A 210 -27.85 5.14 10.33
CA ASP A 210 -29.04 5.47 11.12
C ASP A 210 -28.71 5.84 12.58
N ASP A 211 -27.54 5.44 13.10
CA ASP A 211 -27.15 5.68 14.50
C ASP A 211 -26.38 7.00 14.68
N ARG A 212 -27.12 8.12 14.59
CA ARG A 212 -26.56 9.47 14.79
C ARG A 212 -25.99 9.69 16.18
N VAL A 213 -26.52 9.01 17.20
CA VAL A 213 -26.07 9.18 18.59
C VAL A 213 -24.74 8.46 18.80
N GLY A 214 -24.63 7.22 18.31
CA GLY A 214 -23.37 6.48 18.26
C GLY A 214 -22.29 7.21 17.47
N GLN A 215 -22.65 7.79 16.31
CA GLN A 215 -21.73 8.58 15.50
C GLN A 215 -21.19 9.81 16.25
N GLN A 216 -22.04 10.54 16.96
CA GLN A 216 -21.62 11.70 17.76
C GLN A 216 -20.66 11.29 18.89
N ALA A 217 -21.01 10.25 19.66
CA ALA A 217 -20.16 9.73 20.73
C ALA A 217 -18.80 9.26 20.20
N PHE A 218 -18.79 8.57 19.06
CA PHE A 218 -17.57 8.16 18.37
C PHE A 218 -16.70 9.35 17.98
N GLN A 219 -17.28 10.39 17.36
CA GLN A 219 -16.56 11.59 16.95
C GLN A 219 -15.98 12.37 18.15
N GLU A 220 -16.72 12.48 19.26
CA GLU A 220 -16.24 13.13 20.47
C GLU A 220 -15.04 12.41 21.10
N ARG A 221 -15.05 11.06 21.12
CA ARG A 221 -13.91 10.26 21.56
C ARG A 221 -12.70 10.45 20.65
N LEU A 222 -12.90 10.46 19.32
CA LEU A 222 -11.83 10.72 18.35
C LEU A 222 -11.18 12.10 18.54
N LEU A 223 -11.96 13.15 18.87
CA LEU A 223 -11.40 14.48 19.17
C LEU A 223 -10.50 14.46 20.40
N CYS A 224 -10.82 13.64 21.41
CA CYS A 224 -9.98 13.46 22.59
C CYS A 224 -8.69 12.71 22.24
N TYR A 225 -8.78 11.63 21.46
CA TYR A 225 -7.60 10.87 21.02
C TYR A 225 -6.68 11.69 20.12
N LYS A 226 -7.25 12.57 19.30
CA LYS A 226 -6.49 13.47 18.43
C LYS A 226 -5.52 14.34 19.22
N CYS A 227 -5.89 14.81 20.41
CA CYS A 227 -4.99 15.58 21.26
C CYS A 227 -3.75 14.77 21.70
N ILE A 228 -3.92 13.45 21.89
CA ILE A 228 -2.82 12.52 22.21
C ILE A 228 -1.94 12.31 20.98
N THR A 229 -2.53 11.99 19.83
CA THR A 229 -1.77 11.74 18.58
C THR A 229 -1.04 12.99 18.11
N ASP A 230 -1.64 14.18 18.24
CA ASP A 230 -0.99 15.46 17.92
C ASP A 230 0.23 15.69 18.82
N THR A 231 0.14 15.33 20.10
CA THR A 231 1.25 15.40 21.06
C THR A 231 2.37 14.44 20.71
N MET A 232 2.03 13.19 20.36
CA MET A 232 3.02 12.20 19.90
C MET A 232 3.66 12.61 18.57
N GLN A 233 2.88 13.18 17.64
CA GLN A 233 3.37 13.68 16.36
C GLN A 233 4.38 14.81 16.54
N GLU A 234 4.11 15.73 17.46
CA GLU A 234 5.04 16.82 17.81
C GLU A 234 6.37 16.25 18.33
N LEU A 235 6.33 15.25 19.22
CA LEU A 235 7.52 14.57 19.73
C LEU A 235 8.31 13.85 18.64
N VAL A 236 7.64 13.14 17.73
CA VAL A 236 8.26 12.45 16.59
C VAL A 236 8.91 13.45 15.63
N ASN A 237 8.25 14.58 15.37
CA ASN A 237 8.80 15.63 14.52
C ASN A 237 10.04 16.27 15.15
N GLN A 238 10.02 16.51 16.47
CA GLN A 238 11.16 17.02 17.21
C GLN A 238 12.32 16.02 17.26
N SER A 239 12.06 14.72 17.41
CA SER A 239 13.11 13.70 17.42
C SER A 239 13.80 13.53 16.05
N LYS A 240 13.05 13.76 14.96
CA LYS A 240 13.55 13.67 13.57
C LYS A 240 14.15 14.98 13.06
N ALA A 241 14.02 16.08 13.79
CA ALA A 241 14.54 17.38 13.37
C ALA A 241 16.08 17.30 13.23
N ALA A 242 16.61 17.67 12.06
CA ALA A 242 18.05 17.73 11.87
C ALA A 242 18.67 18.71 12.89
N PRO A 243 19.83 18.40 13.50
CA PRO A 243 20.52 19.37 14.33
C PRO A 243 20.75 20.62 13.48
N GLN A 244 20.20 21.76 13.93
CA GLN A 244 20.34 23.00 13.16
C GLN A 244 21.83 23.25 12.94
N SER A 245 22.25 23.28 11.67
CA SER A 245 23.60 23.67 11.31
C SER A 245 23.83 25.08 11.87
N PRO A 246 24.91 25.34 12.63
CA PRO A 246 25.14 26.65 13.20
C PRO A 246 25.22 27.65 12.05
N SER A 247 24.24 28.55 11.99
CA SER A 247 24.26 29.64 11.03
C SER A 247 25.50 30.49 11.29
N VAL A 248 26.27 30.78 10.25
CA VAL A 248 27.46 31.64 10.35
C VAL A 248 27.06 32.97 10.99
N PRO A 249 27.60 33.33 12.17
CA PRO A 249 27.28 34.60 12.81
C PRO A 249 27.66 35.77 11.89
N LYS A 250 26.75 36.71 11.67
CA LYS A 250 27.03 37.94 10.88
C LYS A 250 27.99 38.92 11.58
N GLN A 251 28.48 38.59 12.77
CA GLN A 251 29.43 39.40 13.55
C GLN A 251 30.54 38.53 14.16
N PRO A 252 31.81 38.99 14.20
CA PRO A 252 32.87 38.32 14.93
C PRO A 252 32.59 38.38 16.44
N GLY A 253 32.33 37.22 17.04
CA GLY A 253 32.08 37.04 18.47
C GLY A 253 32.01 35.55 18.79
N PRO A 254 32.10 35.15 20.08
CA PRO A 254 31.91 33.75 20.47
C PRO A 254 30.55 33.26 19.94
N PRO A 255 30.45 31.98 19.51
CA PRO A 255 29.22 31.44 18.93
C PRO A 255 28.08 31.64 19.93
N VAL A 256 27.07 32.41 19.53
CA VAL A 256 25.82 32.50 20.30
C VAL A 256 25.18 31.13 20.14
N MET A 257 25.29 30.29 21.16
CA MET A 257 24.45 29.11 21.29
C MET A 257 23.02 29.59 21.48
N THR A 258 22.31 29.89 20.40
CA THR A 258 20.85 30.07 20.42
C THR A 258 20.19 28.69 20.49
N SER A 259 20.59 27.86 21.45
CA SER A 259 19.77 26.75 21.90
C SER A 259 18.86 27.36 22.96
N ASP A 260 17.61 27.67 22.60
CA ASP A 260 16.60 28.04 23.59
C ASP A 260 16.66 27.02 24.74
N PRO A 261 16.81 27.42 26.01
CA PRO A 261 16.91 26.50 27.15
C PRO A 261 15.64 25.62 27.33
N ASN A 262 14.58 25.90 26.58
CA ASN A 262 13.34 25.12 26.53
C ASN A 262 13.26 24.10 25.38
N MET A 263 14.15 24.13 24.39
CA MET A 263 14.15 23.11 23.31
C MET A 263 14.52 21.74 23.86
N LEU A 264 13.71 20.73 23.57
CA LEU A 264 14.08 19.34 23.83
C LEU A 264 15.23 18.94 22.89
N SER A 265 16.18 18.17 23.40
CA SER A 265 17.11 17.46 22.52
C SER A 265 16.37 16.37 21.75
N ASN A 266 16.90 15.96 20.60
CA ASN A 266 16.31 14.88 19.80
C ASN A 266 16.19 13.58 20.61
N GLU A 267 17.16 13.31 21.48
CA GLU A 267 17.19 12.13 22.36
C GLU A 267 16.14 12.22 23.47
N GLU A 268 15.96 13.40 24.08
CA GLU A 268 14.90 13.63 25.07
C GLU A 268 13.51 13.51 24.45
N ALA A 269 13.31 14.04 23.24
CA ALA A 269 12.05 13.93 22.51
C ALA A 269 11.73 12.46 22.18
N ALA A 270 12.73 11.69 21.75
CA ALA A 270 12.57 10.25 21.51
C ALA A 270 12.24 9.48 22.80
N ALA A 271 12.93 9.77 23.91
CA ALA A 271 12.67 9.13 25.20
C ALA A 271 11.26 9.43 25.73
N HIS A 272 10.80 10.67 25.62
CA HIS A 272 9.44 11.05 25.98
C HIS A 272 8.39 10.41 25.07
N PHE A 273 8.68 10.25 23.77
CA PHE A 273 7.81 9.51 22.87
C PHE A 273 7.68 8.04 23.28
N GLU A 274 8.78 7.34 23.54
CA GLU A 274 8.75 5.93 23.98
C GLU A 274 8.01 5.77 25.31
N GLN A 275 8.24 6.67 26.28
CA GLN A 275 7.53 6.66 27.55
C GLN A 275 6.02 6.84 27.35
N THR A 276 5.62 7.82 26.52
CA THR A 276 4.20 8.12 26.27
C THR A 276 3.54 6.97 25.52
N LEU A 277 4.22 6.37 24.54
CA LEU A 277 3.74 5.19 23.83
C LEU A 277 3.59 3.99 24.76
N GLY A 278 4.57 3.72 25.63
CA GLY A 278 4.50 2.64 26.60
C GLY A 278 3.37 2.80 27.63
N LEU A 279 3.01 4.04 27.97
CA LEU A 279 1.82 4.33 28.79
C LEU A 279 0.52 4.16 27.99
N ALA A 280 0.50 4.63 26.74
CA ALA A 280 -0.66 4.52 25.86
C ALA A 280 -1.03 3.05 25.58
N GLN A 281 -0.04 2.17 25.42
CA GLN A 281 -0.23 0.73 25.23
C GLN A 281 -0.85 0.01 26.43
N ARG A 282 -0.81 0.61 27.64
CA ARG A 282 -1.43 0.05 28.86
C ARG A 282 -2.90 0.43 29.00
N SER A 283 -3.42 1.27 28.10
CA SER A 283 -4.82 1.66 28.11
C SER A 283 -5.73 0.45 27.93
N GLN A 284 -6.94 0.54 28.49
CA GLN A 284 -7.99 -0.49 28.33
C GLN A 284 -9.01 -0.10 27.25
N ASP A 285 -8.81 1.05 26.58
CA ASP A 285 -9.72 1.58 25.59
C ASP A 285 -9.34 1.07 24.19
N GLU A 286 -10.11 0.09 23.71
CA GLU A 286 -9.95 -0.53 22.40
C GLU A 286 -10.06 0.50 21.25
N LEU A 287 -10.97 1.47 21.37
CA LEU A 287 -11.18 2.49 20.34
C LEU A 287 -9.98 3.44 20.25
N PHE A 288 -9.40 3.79 21.40
CA PHE A 288 -8.16 4.57 21.46
C PHE A 288 -7.01 3.81 20.80
N HIS A 289 -6.85 2.52 21.10
CA HIS A 289 -5.82 1.70 20.50
C HIS A 289 -5.93 1.65 18.98
N ILE A 290 -7.14 1.46 18.44
CA ILE A 290 -7.37 1.52 16.99
C ILE A 290 -6.94 2.88 16.41
N ALA A 291 -7.36 3.98 17.04
CA ALA A 291 -6.98 5.33 16.60
C ALA A 291 -5.45 5.55 16.66
N MET A 292 -4.80 5.08 17.73
CA MET A 292 -3.35 5.17 17.93
C MET A 292 -2.57 4.36 16.89
N TYR A 293 -2.99 3.13 16.58
CA TYR A 293 -2.33 2.30 15.59
C TYR A 293 -2.54 2.82 14.17
N ASN A 294 -3.74 3.31 13.85
CA ASN A 294 -3.99 4.00 12.58
C ASN A 294 -3.09 5.23 12.42
N TRP A 295 -2.88 6.00 13.49
CA TRP A 295 -1.92 7.10 13.49
C TRP A 295 -0.47 6.63 13.30
N LEU A 296 -0.03 5.55 13.99
CA LEU A 296 1.32 4.99 13.82
C LEU A 296 1.59 4.55 12.38
N ILE A 297 0.58 4.01 11.69
CA ILE A 297 0.66 3.65 10.27
C ILE A 297 0.83 4.90 9.41
N GLN A 298 0.01 5.93 9.63
CA GLN A 298 0.09 7.20 8.89
C GLN A 298 1.44 7.93 9.13
N ALA A 299 2.03 7.78 10.32
CA ALA A 299 3.31 8.38 10.68
C ALA A 299 4.54 7.56 10.22
N ASP A 300 4.33 6.46 9.49
CA ASP A 300 5.36 5.51 9.04
C ASP A 300 6.19 4.91 10.20
N LEU A 301 5.53 4.64 11.33
CA LEU A 301 6.11 4.04 12.54
C LEU A 301 5.62 2.60 12.74
N THR A 302 5.57 1.84 11.64
CA THR A 302 5.04 0.47 11.61
C THR A 302 5.83 -0.50 12.49
N ASP A 303 7.09 -0.19 12.81
CA ASP A 303 7.93 -0.97 13.72
C ASP A 303 7.40 -1.02 15.16
N LYS A 304 6.54 -0.08 15.54
CA LYS A 304 6.05 0.09 16.92
C LYS A 304 4.65 -0.49 17.14
N LEU A 305 4.10 -1.19 16.15
CA LEU A 305 2.78 -1.83 16.21
C LEU A 305 2.84 -3.12 17.05
N LEU A 306 1.82 -3.34 17.89
CA LEU A 306 1.68 -4.57 18.70
C LEU A 306 0.91 -5.67 17.94
N GLU A 307 1.34 -6.93 18.07
CA GLU A 307 0.76 -8.10 17.37
C GLU A 307 -0.75 -8.25 17.63
N GLU A 308 -1.15 -8.19 18.90
CA GLU A 308 -2.51 -8.51 19.32
C GLU A 308 -3.55 -7.53 18.78
N HIS A 309 -3.22 -6.25 18.67
CA HIS A 309 -4.14 -5.24 18.15
C HIS A 309 -4.17 -5.19 16.64
N LEU A 310 -3.05 -5.48 15.96
CA LEU A 310 -3.05 -5.68 14.51
C LEU A 310 -4.01 -6.82 14.16
N MET A 311 -3.94 -7.93 14.91
CA MET A 311 -4.86 -9.06 14.75
C MET A 311 -6.34 -8.69 14.99
N HIS A 312 -6.65 -7.80 15.95
CA HIS A 312 -8.02 -7.37 16.22
C HIS A 312 -8.57 -6.45 15.11
N MET A 313 -7.82 -5.42 14.69
CA MET A 313 -8.21 -4.55 13.58
C MET A 313 -8.44 -5.33 12.29
N ILE A 314 -7.57 -6.31 12.01
CA ILE A 314 -7.64 -7.10 10.79
C ILE A 314 -8.78 -8.11 10.84
N LYS A 315 -9.16 -8.65 12.02
CA LYS A 315 -10.36 -9.50 12.14
C LYS A 315 -11.65 -8.77 11.77
N GLN A 316 -11.73 -7.46 12.01
CA GLN A 316 -12.89 -6.64 11.65
C GLN A 316 -12.87 -6.16 10.19
N ASP A 317 -11.68 -5.95 9.59
CA ASP A 317 -11.55 -5.34 8.26
C ASP A 317 -10.54 -6.10 7.35
N GLN A 318 -10.78 -7.41 7.14
CA GLN A 318 -9.93 -8.31 6.33
C GLN A 318 -9.88 -7.95 4.84
N ASN A 319 -10.78 -7.08 4.36
CA ASN A 319 -10.99 -6.87 2.93
C ASN A 319 -10.24 -5.66 2.35
N LYS A 320 -9.59 -4.85 3.19
CA LYS A 320 -8.79 -3.72 2.70
C LYS A 320 -7.36 -4.15 2.40
N VAL A 321 -6.94 -3.95 1.15
CA VAL A 321 -5.58 -4.26 0.64
C VAL A 321 -4.50 -3.66 1.56
N HIS A 322 -4.68 -2.42 2.01
CA HIS A 322 -3.75 -1.73 2.89
C HIS A 322 -3.51 -2.46 4.23
N ASN A 323 -4.56 -3.00 4.84
CA ASN A 323 -4.45 -3.70 6.12
C ASN A 323 -3.70 -5.02 5.99
N MET A 324 -3.94 -5.74 4.90
CA MET A 324 -3.22 -6.98 4.58
C MET A 324 -1.75 -6.69 4.22
N ASP A 325 -1.46 -5.58 3.53
CA ASP A 325 -0.10 -5.16 3.18
C ASP A 325 0.74 -4.87 4.44
N LEU A 326 0.12 -4.25 5.43
CA LEU A 326 0.75 -3.99 6.72
C LEU A 326 1.02 -5.28 7.51
N LEU A 327 0.10 -6.25 7.43
CA LEU A 327 0.18 -7.50 8.17
C LEU A 327 1.37 -8.37 7.73
N TRP A 328 1.60 -8.54 6.42
CA TRP A 328 2.71 -9.36 5.99
C TRP A 328 4.06 -8.72 6.35
N ARG A 329 4.17 -7.38 6.29
CA ARG A 329 5.37 -6.66 6.73
C ARG A 329 5.64 -6.86 8.20
N TYR A 330 4.59 -6.85 9.02
CA TYR A 330 4.68 -7.18 10.44
C TYR A 330 5.18 -8.62 10.66
N TYR A 331 4.61 -9.60 9.94
CA TYR A 331 5.03 -11.00 10.06
C TYR A 331 6.46 -11.24 9.60
N GLU A 332 6.93 -10.52 8.57
CA GLU A 332 8.33 -10.59 8.14
C GLU A 332 9.28 -10.01 9.21
N LYS A 333 8.92 -8.86 9.81
CA LYS A 333 9.71 -8.24 10.90
C LYS A 333 9.74 -9.08 12.17
N SER A 334 8.65 -9.78 12.49
CA SER A 334 8.56 -10.69 13.64
C SER A 334 9.14 -12.09 13.37
N CYS A 335 9.79 -12.30 12.21
CA CYS A 335 10.33 -13.59 11.77
C CYS A 335 9.29 -14.71 11.64
N SER A 336 8.00 -14.38 11.54
CA SER A 336 6.91 -15.33 11.31
C SER A 336 6.65 -15.53 9.82
N PHE A 337 7.66 -16.04 9.11
CA PHE A 337 7.64 -16.11 7.64
C PHE A 337 6.51 -16.97 7.06
N GLY A 338 6.11 -18.04 7.75
CA GLY A 338 4.96 -18.86 7.33
C GLY A 338 3.65 -18.08 7.30
N LYS A 339 3.36 -17.27 8.33
CA LYS A 339 2.16 -16.42 8.36
C LYS A 339 2.24 -15.31 7.31
N ALA A 340 3.43 -14.72 7.11
CA ALA A 340 3.65 -13.72 6.07
C ALA A 340 3.34 -14.28 4.67
N ALA A 341 3.82 -15.50 4.37
CA ALA A 341 3.58 -16.16 3.10
C ALA A 341 2.09 -16.39 2.81
N HIS A 342 1.30 -16.80 3.81
CA HIS A 342 -0.15 -16.99 3.67
C HIS A 342 -0.88 -15.67 3.42
N VAL A 343 -0.49 -14.59 4.09
CA VAL A 343 -1.09 -13.26 3.87
C VAL A 343 -0.78 -12.74 2.47
N LEU A 344 0.46 -12.91 2.00
CA LEU A 344 0.89 -12.53 0.66
C LEU A 344 0.18 -13.35 -0.43
N ALA A 345 -0.02 -14.66 -0.21
CA ALA A 345 -0.80 -15.51 -1.11
C ALA A 345 -2.25 -15.02 -1.21
N ARG A 346 -2.87 -14.71 -0.07
CA ARG A 346 -4.24 -14.18 -0.03
C ARG A 346 -4.34 -12.82 -0.72
N LEU A 347 -3.38 -11.92 -0.52
CA LEU A 347 -3.29 -10.64 -1.23
C LEU A 347 -3.23 -10.81 -2.75
N ALA A 348 -2.46 -11.80 -3.22
CA ALA A 348 -2.37 -12.09 -4.63
C ALA A 348 -3.66 -12.71 -5.22
N ASP A 349 -4.45 -13.43 -4.41
CA ASP A 349 -5.72 -14.05 -4.82
C ASP A 349 -6.94 -13.10 -4.66
N MET A 350 -6.82 -11.99 -3.92
CA MET A 350 -7.92 -11.06 -3.67
C MET A 350 -8.46 -10.43 -4.95
N GLN A 351 -9.78 -10.47 -5.16
CA GLN A 351 -10.42 -9.70 -6.24
C GLN A 351 -10.40 -8.21 -5.90
N SER A 352 -9.63 -7.43 -6.66
CA SER A 352 -9.50 -5.98 -6.44
C SER A 352 -8.93 -5.30 -7.67
N THR A 353 -9.44 -4.10 -7.98
CA THR A 353 -8.86 -3.20 -8.99
C THR A 353 -7.76 -2.30 -8.42
N GLU A 354 -7.51 -2.34 -7.11
CA GLU A 354 -6.45 -1.56 -6.46
C GLU A 354 -5.07 -2.21 -6.63
N ILE A 355 -5.02 -3.52 -6.86
CA ILE A 355 -3.79 -4.30 -6.98
C ILE A 355 -3.53 -4.59 -8.46
N SER A 356 -2.42 -4.06 -8.99
CA SER A 356 -1.98 -4.38 -10.34
C SER A 356 -1.42 -5.81 -10.45
N LEU A 357 -1.45 -6.40 -11.64
CA LEU A 357 -0.82 -7.70 -11.90
C LEU A 357 0.67 -7.75 -11.53
N LYS A 358 1.40 -6.65 -11.72
CA LYS A 358 2.82 -6.55 -11.33
C LYS A 358 3.00 -6.63 -9.81
N GLN A 359 2.11 -6.00 -9.05
CA GLN A 359 2.10 -6.12 -7.58
C GLN A 359 1.71 -7.54 -7.14
N ARG A 360 0.75 -8.19 -7.81
CA ARG A 360 0.42 -9.61 -7.53
C ARG A 360 1.61 -10.53 -7.77
N LEU A 361 2.36 -10.31 -8.85
CA LEU A 361 3.61 -11.03 -9.14
C LEU A 361 4.64 -10.83 -8.02
N GLU A 362 4.80 -9.60 -7.52
CA GLU A 362 5.68 -9.29 -6.40
C GLU A 362 5.21 -9.98 -5.11
N TYR A 363 3.92 -9.97 -4.81
CA TYR A 363 3.35 -10.65 -3.65
C TYR A 363 3.61 -12.17 -3.70
N ILE A 364 3.38 -12.83 -4.83
CA ILE A 364 3.69 -14.26 -4.97
C ILE A 364 5.21 -14.51 -4.86
N ALA A 365 6.06 -13.67 -5.47
CA ALA A 365 7.52 -13.81 -5.36
C ALA A 365 7.99 -13.72 -3.90
N ARG A 366 7.43 -12.77 -3.15
CA ARG A 366 7.74 -12.58 -1.74
C ARG A 366 7.12 -13.65 -0.85
N ALA A 367 5.96 -14.20 -1.22
CA ALA A 367 5.35 -15.35 -0.57
C ALA A 367 6.25 -16.59 -0.71
N ILE A 368 6.77 -16.86 -1.91
CA ILE A 368 7.72 -17.96 -2.16
C ILE A 368 8.99 -17.79 -1.32
N LEU A 369 9.58 -16.60 -1.29
CA LEU A 369 10.74 -16.31 -0.46
C LEU A 369 10.46 -16.56 1.02
N SER A 370 9.33 -16.06 1.53
CA SER A 370 8.90 -16.24 2.91
C SER A 370 8.62 -17.71 3.26
N ALA A 371 7.97 -18.45 2.36
CA ALA A 371 7.71 -19.89 2.53
C ALA A 371 9.02 -20.70 2.55
N LYS A 372 9.97 -20.39 1.65
CA LYS A 372 11.31 -21.00 1.64
C LYS A 372 12.06 -20.70 2.94
N SER A 373 12.02 -19.46 3.42
CA SER A 373 12.61 -19.07 4.71
C SER A 373 11.96 -19.80 5.89
N SER A 374 10.64 -20.00 5.89
CA SER A 374 9.92 -20.76 6.92
C SER A 374 10.33 -22.24 6.93
N SER A 375 10.38 -22.86 5.74
CA SER A 375 10.74 -24.29 5.59
C SER A 375 12.16 -24.62 6.06
N SER A 376 13.07 -23.63 6.02
CA SER A 376 14.43 -23.76 6.55
C SER A 376 14.50 -23.79 8.08
N ILE A 377 13.48 -23.26 8.76
CA ILE A 377 13.37 -23.17 10.22
C ILE A 377 12.54 -24.34 10.77
N SER A 378 11.47 -24.74 10.06
CA SER A 378 10.63 -25.89 10.40
C SER A 378 10.24 -26.67 9.14
N ALA A 379 10.65 -27.93 9.03
CA ALA A 379 10.30 -28.79 7.91
C ALA A 379 8.98 -29.53 8.17
N GLN A 380 7.85 -28.90 7.85
CA GLN A 380 6.54 -29.57 7.82
C GLN A 380 6.17 -29.94 6.37
N ALA A 381 5.53 -31.09 6.18
CA ALA A 381 5.11 -31.55 4.84
C ALA A 381 4.10 -30.59 4.17
N SER A 382 3.22 -29.96 4.96
CA SER A 382 2.26 -28.95 4.51
C SER A 382 2.92 -27.69 3.93
N ASP A 383 4.09 -27.31 4.44
CA ASP A 383 4.82 -26.13 3.95
C ASP A 383 5.40 -26.38 2.54
N GLY A 384 5.74 -27.64 2.24
CA GLY A 384 6.20 -28.04 0.91
C GLY A 384 5.08 -28.04 -0.14
N GLU A 385 3.88 -28.51 0.23
CA GLU A 385 2.69 -28.47 -0.65
C GLU A 385 2.28 -27.03 -0.95
N PHE A 386 2.20 -26.17 0.07
CA PHE A 386 1.91 -24.75 -0.11
C PHE A 386 2.97 -24.04 -0.98
N LEU A 387 4.26 -24.37 -0.80
CA LEU A 387 5.31 -23.83 -1.64
C LEU A 387 5.14 -24.22 -3.11
N HIS A 388 4.79 -25.48 -3.38
CA HIS A 388 4.52 -25.95 -4.73
C HIS A 388 3.33 -25.21 -5.35
N GLU A 389 2.24 -25.00 -4.61
CA GLU A 389 1.09 -24.22 -5.07
C GLU A 389 1.49 -22.78 -5.44
N LEU A 390 2.35 -22.14 -4.64
CA LEU A 390 2.85 -20.79 -4.94
C LEU A 390 3.74 -20.76 -6.19
N GLU A 391 4.57 -21.78 -6.41
CA GLU A 391 5.43 -21.90 -7.60
C GLU A 391 4.59 -22.12 -8.87
N GLU A 392 3.54 -22.95 -8.81
CA GLU A 392 2.57 -23.08 -9.91
C GLU A 392 1.82 -21.77 -10.19
N LYS A 393 1.34 -21.09 -9.14
CA LYS A 393 0.70 -19.77 -9.26
C LYS A 393 1.63 -18.73 -9.88
N MET A 394 2.91 -18.73 -9.53
CA MET A 394 3.91 -17.83 -10.11
C MET A 394 3.98 -17.96 -11.64
N ASP A 395 3.96 -19.17 -12.16
CA ASP A 395 4.00 -19.40 -13.60
C ASP A 395 2.72 -18.91 -14.29
N LEU A 396 1.55 -19.10 -13.67
CA LEU A 396 0.29 -18.52 -14.16
C LEU A 396 0.31 -16.99 -14.18
N VAL A 397 0.76 -16.36 -13.09
CA VAL A 397 0.84 -14.89 -13.00
C VAL A 397 1.78 -14.34 -14.07
N ARG A 398 2.91 -15.00 -14.33
CA ARG A 398 3.86 -14.61 -15.39
C ARG A 398 3.22 -14.66 -16.77
N ILE A 399 2.45 -15.71 -17.06
CA ILE A 399 1.70 -15.83 -18.32
C ILE A 399 0.67 -14.72 -18.43
N GLN A 400 -0.08 -14.45 -17.36
CA GLN A 400 -1.08 -13.39 -17.32
C GLN A 400 -0.47 -12.00 -17.54
N VAL A 401 0.69 -11.71 -16.94
CA VAL A 401 1.49 -10.51 -17.18
C VAL A 401 1.97 -10.45 -18.64
N GLN A 402 2.46 -11.56 -19.19
CA GLN A 402 2.90 -11.63 -20.58
C GLN A 402 1.76 -11.33 -21.57
N ILE A 403 0.55 -11.84 -21.31
CA ILE A 403 -0.65 -11.52 -22.09
C ILE A 403 -0.94 -10.03 -22.00
N GLN A 404 -1.00 -9.46 -20.79
CA GLN A 404 -1.26 -8.04 -20.57
C GLN A 404 -0.25 -7.16 -21.32
N GLU A 405 1.04 -7.43 -21.21
CA GLU A 405 2.08 -6.68 -21.91
C GLU A 405 1.97 -6.80 -23.43
N THR A 406 1.64 -7.98 -23.94
CA THR A 406 1.47 -8.21 -25.38
C THR A 406 0.26 -7.46 -25.92
N LEU A 407 -0.86 -7.45 -25.19
CA LEU A 407 -2.07 -6.70 -25.54
C LEU A 407 -1.81 -5.19 -25.56
N ILE A 408 -1.13 -4.66 -24.55
CA ILE A 408 -0.78 -3.24 -24.48
C ILE A 408 0.15 -2.85 -25.62
N ARG A 409 1.14 -3.69 -25.97
CA ARG A 409 2.10 -3.39 -27.04
C ARG A 409 1.49 -3.50 -28.44
N GLN A 410 0.68 -4.52 -28.72
CA GLN A 410 0.20 -4.82 -30.08
C GLN A 410 -1.17 -4.24 -30.39
N TYR A 411 -2.00 -3.99 -29.38
CA TYR A 411 -3.42 -3.64 -29.56
C TYR A 411 -3.86 -2.42 -28.75
N SER A 412 -2.93 -1.52 -28.36
CA SER A 412 -3.20 -0.33 -27.51
C SER A 412 -4.41 0.52 -27.94
N HIS A 413 -4.68 0.60 -29.24
CA HIS A 413 -5.75 1.41 -29.81
C HIS A 413 -7.12 0.69 -29.88
N HIS A 414 -7.17 -0.61 -29.60
CA HIS A 414 -8.41 -1.38 -29.69
C HIS A 414 -9.26 -1.21 -28.42
N PRO A 415 -10.55 -0.83 -28.52
CA PRO A 415 -11.38 -0.50 -27.35
C PRO A 415 -11.60 -1.69 -26.40
N SER A 416 -11.56 -2.93 -26.88
CA SER A 416 -11.68 -4.12 -26.02
C SER A 416 -10.47 -4.36 -25.11
N VAL A 417 -9.29 -3.80 -25.44
CA VAL A 417 -8.04 -4.06 -24.69
C VAL A 417 -8.06 -3.39 -23.33
N LYS A 418 -8.65 -2.20 -23.19
CA LYS A 418 -8.78 -1.55 -21.88
C LYS A 418 -9.59 -2.39 -20.91
N ASN A 419 -10.69 -3.00 -21.39
CA ASN A 419 -11.51 -3.88 -20.57
C ASN A 419 -10.76 -5.18 -20.24
N ALA A 420 -10.13 -5.79 -21.24
CA ALA A 420 -9.31 -7.00 -21.04
C ALA A 420 -8.19 -6.78 -20.02
N VAL A 421 -7.46 -5.66 -20.09
CA VAL A 421 -6.41 -5.31 -19.13
C VAL A 421 -6.98 -5.13 -17.72
N SER A 422 -8.12 -4.44 -17.58
CA SER A 422 -8.78 -4.28 -16.28
C SER A 422 -9.25 -5.61 -15.68
N GLN A 423 -9.74 -6.53 -16.51
CA GLN A 423 -10.11 -7.87 -16.06
C GLN A 423 -8.86 -8.66 -15.62
N LEU A 424 -7.78 -8.60 -16.39
CA LEU A 424 -6.51 -9.23 -16.06
C LEU A 424 -5.92 -8.68 -14.73
N ASP A 425 -6.08 -7.40 -14.42
CA ASP A 425 -5.62 -6.84 -13.12
C ASP A 425 -6.51 -7.27 -11.93
N SER A 426 -7.79 -7.54 -12.18
CA SER A 426 -8.78 -7.74 -11.13
C SER A 426 -8.60 -9.04 -10.33
N GLU A 427 -8.15 -10.12 -10.96
CA GLU A 427 -7.98 -11.44 -10.33
C GLU A 427 -6.95 -12.31 -11.05
N LEU A 428 -6.41 -13.32 -10.37
CA LEU A 428 -5.64 -14.38 -11.02
C LEU A 428 -6.59 -15.36 -11.70
N MET A 429 -6.39 -15.55 -13.00
CA MET A 429 -7.28 -16.36 -13.83
C MET A 429 -6.76 -17.78 -14.00
N ASP A 430 -7.67 -18.71 -14.25
CA ASP A 430 -7.32 -20.07 -14.60
C ASP A 430 -6.80 -20.19 -16.06
N ILE A 431 -6.08 -21.28 -16.32
CA ILE A 431 -5.47 -21.62 -17.63
C ILE A 431 -6.51 -21.61 -18.76
N THR A 432 -7.73 -22.06 -18.49
CA THR A 432 -8.78 -22.21 -19.51
C THR A 432 -9.31 -20.84 -19.95
N LYS A 433 -9.57 -19.95 -19.00
CA LYS A 433 -9.95 -18.55 -19.25
C LYS A 433 -8.83 -17.80 -19.96
N LEU A 434 -7.59 -17.92 -19.48
CA LEU A 434 -6.42 -17.29 -20.13
C LEU A 434 -6.27 -17.76 -21.58
N TYR A 435 -6.52 -19.03 -21.87
CA TYR A 435 -6.47 -19.56 -23.22
C TYR A 435 -7.61 -19.03 -24.10
N GLY A 436 -8.87 -19.24 -23.69
CA GLY A 436 -10.03 -18.97 -24.53
C GLY A 436 -10.38 -17.49 -24.66
N GLU A 437 -10.49 -16.79 -23.54
CA GLU A 437 -11.00 -15.41 -23.49
C GLU A 437 -9.94 -14.38 -23.92
N PHE A 438 -8.66 -14.72 -23.76
CA PHE A 438 -7.55 -13.80 -24.05
C PHE A 438 -6.65 -14.31 -25.17
N ALA A 439 -5.91 -15.40 -24.97
CA ALA A 439 -4.88 -15.81 -25.92
C ALA A 439 -5.45 -16.23 -27.29
N ASP A 440 -6.59 -16.92 -27.33
CA ASP A 440 -7.28 -17.29 -28.57
C ASP A 440 -7.99 -16.11 -29.22
N HIS A 441 -8.76 -15.36 -28.43
CA HIS A 441 -9.48 -14.18 -28.89
C HIS A 441 -8.57 -13.15 -29.58
N PHE A 442 -7.38 -12.90 -29.01
CA PHE A 442 -6.39 -11.94 -29.55
C PHE A 442 -5.30 -12.59 -30.41
N LYS A 443 -5.40 -13.88 -30.73
CA LYS A 443 -4.42 -14.62 -31.57
C LYS A 443 -2.97 -14.50 -31.09
N LEU A 444 -2.76 -14.68 -29.78
CA LEU A 444 -1.46 -14.58 -29.13
C LEU A 444 -0.76 -15.95 -29.08
N SER A 445 -0.23 -16.42 -30.20
CA SER A 445 0.32 -17.78 -30.35
C SER A 445 1.46 -18.12 -29.36
N GLU A 446 2.31 -17.14 -29.00
CA GLU A 446 3.33 -17.31 -27.96
C GLU A 446 2.73 -17.53 -26.57
N CYS A 447 1.67 -16.77 -26.23
CA CYS A 447 0.98 -16.93 -24.96
C CYS A 447 0.23 -18.27 -24.93
N LYS A 448 -0.40 -18.68 -26.04
CA LYS A 448 -1.02 -20.01 -26.16
C LYS A 448 0.00 -21.12 -25.88
N LEU A 449 1.20 -21.03 -26.46
CA LEU A 449 2.28 -22.00 -26.23
C LEU A 449 2.72 -22.04 -24.75
N ALA A 450 2.85 -20.87 -24.11
CA ALA A 450 3.17 -20.78 -22.69
C ALA A 450 2.08 -21.39 -21.80
N ILE A 451 0.81 -21.14 -22.12
CA ILE A 451 -0.36 -21.68 -21.39
C ILE A 451 -0.40 -23.21 -21.48
N ILE A 452 -0.26 -23.80 -22.68
CA ILE A 452 -0.29 -25.27 -22.82
C ILE A 452 0.91 -25.95 -22.16
N HIS A 453 2.08 -25.29 -22.17
CA HIS A 453 3.27 -25.76 -21.46
C HIS A 453 3.04 -25.79 -19.95
N CYS A 454 2.47 -24.72 -19.40
CA CYS A 454 2.11 -24.63 -17.98
C CYS A 454 1.02 -25.64 -17.59
N GLY A 455 -0.01 -25.81 -18.42
CA GLY A 455 -1.10 -26.76 -18.17
C GLY A 455 -0.78 -28.22 -18.45
N GLY A 456 0.43 -28.55 -18.94
CA GLY A 456 0.80 -29.94 -19.24
C GLY A 456 0.04 -30.57 -20.42
N HIS A 457 -0.70 -29.78 -21.20
CA HIS A 457 -1.47 -30.24 -22.35
C HIS A 457 -0.59 -30.31 -23.60
N SER A 458 -0.32 -31.51 -24.10
CA SER A 458 0.49 -31.71 -25.29
C SER A 458 -0.30 -32.37 -26.42
N ASP A 459 -0.70 -31.58 -27.41
CA ASP A 459 -1.14 -32.04 -28.73
C ASP A 459 -0.05 -31.65 -29.75
N PRO A 460 0.66 -32.62 -30.36
CA PRO A 460 1.71 -32.34 -31.34
C PRO A 460 1.27 -31.48 -32.52
N ILE A 461 0.01 -31.62 -32.98
CA ILE A 461 -0.51 -30.85 -34.12
C ILE A 461 -0.68 -29.40 -33.71
N LEU A 462 -1.30 -29.15 -32.56
CA LEU A 462 -1.48 -27.82 -32.00
C LEU A 462 -0.12 -27.15 -31.72
N VAL A 463 0.82 -27.86 -31.12
CA VAL A 463 2.17 -27.33 -30.86
C VAL A 463 2.85 -26.93 -32.17
N GLN A 464 2.79 -27.77 -33.21
CA GLN A 464 3.35 -27.44 -34.52
C GLN A 464 2.66 -26.23 -35.15
N SER A 465 1.33 -26.15 -35.10
CA SER A 465 0.59 -25.01 -35.65
C SER A 465 0.93 -23.70 -34.92
N LEU A 466 1.05 -23.74 -33.60
CA LEU A 466 1.45 -22.56 -32.82
C LEU A 466 2.87 -22.10 -33.16
N TRP A 467 3.83 -23.02 -33.26
CA TRP A 467 5.18 -22.68 -33.70
C TRP A 467 5.20 -22.12 -35.12
N GLN A 468 4.41 -22.68 -36.03
CA GLN A 468 4.26 -22.15 -37.38
C GLN A 468 3.73 -20.72 -37.37
N GLU A 469 2.64 -20.45 -36.64
CA GLU A 469 2.06 -19.10 -36.50
C GLU A 469 3.05 -18.09 -35.91
N ILE A 470 3.80 -18.49 -34.88
CA ILE A 470 4.83 -17.63 -34.26
C ILE A 470 5.89 -17.25 -35.28
N MET A 471 6.39 -18.23 -36.03
CA MET A 471 7.45 -18.00 -37.00
C MET A 471 6.96 -17.21 -38.22
N GLU A 472 5.76 -17.52 -38.74
CA GLU A 472 5.15 -16.78 -39.83
C GLU A 472 4.89 -15.32 -39.45
N LYS A 473 4.43 -15.06 -38.22
CA LYS A 473 4.25 -13.70 -37.70
C LYS A 473 5.58 -12.94 -37.61
N GLU A 474 6.61 -13.52 -37.00
CA GLU A 474 7.95 -12.90 -36.91
C GLU A 474 8.52 -12.63 -38.31
N LEU A 475 8.38 -13.57 -39.23
CA LEU A 475 8.81 -13.40 -40.61
C LEU A 475 8.02 -12.30 -41.33
N GLY A 476 6.72 -12.15 -41.06
CA GLY A 476 5.85 -11.11 -41.60
C GLY A 476 6.18 -9.70 -41.08
N ASP A 477 6.39 -9.57 -39.77
CA ASP A 477 6.69 -8.30 -39.11
C ASP A 477 8.06 -7.73 -39.54
N THR A 478 8.98 -8.60 -39.91
CA THR A 478 10.37 -8.26 -40.27
C THR A 478 10.60 -8.09 -41.78
N VAL A 479 9.56 -8.13 -42.62
CA VAL A 479 9.69 -8.03 -44.09
C VAL A 479 10.39 -6.73 -44.55
N ALA A 480 10.20 -5.62 -43.82
CA ALA A 480 10.81 -4.33 -44.16
C ALA A 480 12.32 -4.25 -43.84
N MET A 481 12.89 -5.23 -43.14
CA MET A 481 14.28 -5.24 -42.70
C MET A 481 15.23 -5.76 -43.79
N SER A 482 16.53 -5.48 -43.64
CA SER A 482 17.57 -6.11 -44.47
C SER A 482 17.60 -7.63 -44.24
N ALA A 483 18.08 -8.41 -45.21
CA ALA A 483 18.16 -9.87 -45.08
C ALA A 483 18.96 -10.30 -43.84
N VAL A 484 20.07 -9.61 -43.53
CA VAL A 484 20.94 -9.92 -42.39
C VAL A 484 20.25 -9.60 -41.06
N ASP A 485 19.58 -8.45 -40.97
CA ASP A 485 18.88 -8.07 -39.74
C ASP A 485 17.64 -8.93 -39.51
N ARG A 486 16.97 -9.34 -40.61
CA ARG A 486 15.82 -10.25 -40.57
C ARG A 486 16.20 -11.64 -40.07
N MET A 487 17.30 -12.19 -40.58
CA MET A 487 17.90 -13.43 -40.06
C MET A 487 18.21 -13.29 -38.57
N ARG A 488 18.86 -12.20 -38.16
CA ARG A 488 19.20 -11.97 -36.76
C ARG A 488 17.96 -11.86 -35.86
N SER A 489 16.92 -11.12 -36.24
CA SER A 489 15.67 -11.01 -35.48
C SER A 489 15.02 -12.38 -35.30
N THR A 490 14.90 -13.13 -36.40
CA THR A 490 14.33 -14.48 -36.42
C THR A 490 15.13 -15.44 -35.51
N SER A 491 16.47 -15.36 -35.55
CA SER A 491 17.35 -16.15 -34.67
C SER A 491 17.15 -15.79 -33.21
N LEU A 492 17.14 -14.49 -32.86
CA LEU A 492 16.95 -14.03 -31.48
C LEU A 492 15.59 -14.48 -30.95
N LYS A 493 14.54 -14.38 -31.76
CA LYS A 493 13.20 -14.85 -31.40
C LYS A 493 13.19 -16.34 -31.14
N LEU A 494 13.72 -17.14 -32.06
CA LEU A 494 13.77 -18.60 -31.93
C LEU A 494 14.66 -19.05 -30.76
N VAL A 495 15.79 -18.38 -30.51
CA VAL A 495 16.68 -18.67 -29.37
C VAL A 495 15.99 -18.36 -28.06
N SER A 496 15.27 -17.23 -27.98
CA SER A 496 14.56 -16.83 -26.75
C SER A 496 13.49 -17.85 -26.33
N LEU A 497 12.69 -18.35 -27.28
CA LEU A 497 11.66 -19.35 -27.02
C LEU A 497 12.26 -20.76 -26.93
N GLY A 498 13.22 -21.08 -27.78
CA GLY A 498 13.89 -22.38 -27.81
C GLY A 498 14.59 -22.70 -26.50
N LYS A 499 15.25 -21.74 -25.85
CA LYS A 499 15.88 -21.96 -24.54
C LYS A 499 14.88 -22.32 -23.43
N ILE A 500 13.62 -21.91 -23.57
CA ILE A 500 12.54 -22.23 -22.63
C ILE A 500 12.02 -23.66 -22.89
N TYR A 501 11.77 -24.01 -24.16
CA TYR A 501 11.06 -25.24 -24.51
C TYR A 501 11.95 -26.43 -24.93
N ALA A 502 13.23 -26.22 -25.26
CA ALA A 502 14.11 -27.28 -25.75
C ALA A 502 14.37 -28.39 -24.72
N GLY A 503 14.25 -28.08 -23.42
CA GLY A 503 14.30 -29.08 -22.34
C GLY A 503 13.09 -30.03 -22.31
N THR A 504 12.02 -29.68 -23.02
CA THR A 504 10.72 -30.37 -22.98
C THR A 504 10.29 -30.75 -24.41
N PRO A 505 10.76 -31.89 -24.96
CA PRO A 505 10.61 -32.23 -26.39
C PRO A 505 9.18 -32.21 -26.94
N ARG A 506 8.16 -32.41 -26.09
CA ARG A 506 6.73 -32.36 -26.47
C ARG A 506 6.26 -30.96 -26.89
N TYR A 507 6.95 -29.91 -26.46
CA TYR A 507 6.64 -28.50 -26.76
C TYR A 507 7.62 -27.85 -27.72
N PHE A 508 8.70 -28.55 -28.10
CA PHE A 508 9.69 -28.08 -29.06
C PHE A 508 9.82 -29.08 -30.22
N PRO A 509 9.01 -28.93 -31.28
CA PRO A 509 8.96 -29.89 -32.39
C PRO A 509 10.16 -29.69 -33.32
N LEU A 510 11.33 -30.15 -32.90
CA LEU A 510 12.62 -29.93 -33.58
C LEU A 510 12.60 -30.31 -35.06
N GLU A 511 12.09 -31.50 -35.41
CA GLU A 511 12.03 -31.99 -36.79
C GLU A 511 11.18 -31.08 -37.69
N PHE A 512 10.04 -30.61 -37.18
CA PHE A 512 9.17 -29.67 -37.87
C PHE A 512 9.85 -28.31 -38.03
N LEU A 513 10.42 -27.76 -36.94
CA LEU A 513 11.08 -26.45 -36.96
C LEU A 513 12.26 -26.40 -37.91
N VAL A 514 13.14 -27.41 -37.90
CA VAL A 514 14.28 -27.50 -38.82
C VAL A 514 13.77 -27.55 -40.26
N ARG A 515 12.80 -28.42 -40.57
CA ARG A 515 12.23 -28.51 -41.92
C ARG A 515 11.60 -27.19 -42.37
N PHE A 516 10.78 -26.58 -41.52
CA PHE A 516 10.09 -25.32 -41.81
C PHE A 516 11.08 -24.19 -42.07
N LEU A 517 12.05 -23.98 -41.16
CA LEU A 517 13.02 -22.91 -41.28
C LEU A 517 13.94 -23.09 -42.48
N GLU A 518 14.35 -24.31 -42.80
CA GLU A 518 15.18 -24.57 -43.98
C GLU A 518 14.44 -24.30 -45.29
N GLN A 519 13.12 -24.53 -45.33
CA GLN A 519 12.29 -24.11 -46.47
C GLN A 519 12.23 -22.59 -46.57
N GLU A 520 12.12 -21.87 -45.45
CA GLU A 520 12.16 -20.40 -45.45
C GLU A 520 13.52 -19.84 -45.85
N VAL A 521 14.62 -20.44 -45.39
CA VAL A 521 15.99 -20.11 -45.85
C VAL A 521 16.12 -20.27 -47.36
N CYS A 522 15.54 -21.34 -47.92
CA CYS A 522 15.49 -21.54 -49.37
C CYS A 522 14.68 -20.45 -50.08
N ARG A 523 13.48 -20.12 -49.58
CA ARG A 523 12.58 -19.11 -50.17
C ARG A 523 13.17 -17.70 -50.13
N LEU A 524 13.83 -17.35 -49.03
CA LEU A 524 14.38 -16.02 -48.77
C LEU A 524 15.84 -15.85 -49.20
N ASN A 525 16.48 -16.93 -49.69
CA ASN A 525 17.90 -16.98 -50.04
C ASN A 525 18.83 -16.54 -48.90
N TRP A 526 18.57 -17.04 -47.69
CA TRP A 526 19.43 -16.82 -46.53
C TRP A 526 20.64 -17.74 -46.51
N ASP A 527 21.55 -17.46 -45.58
CA ASP A 527 22.75 -18.28 -45.35
C ASP A 527 22.39 -19.71 -44.92
N VAL A 528 23.09 -20.68 -45.49
CA VAL A 528 22.86 -22.12 -45.28
C VAL A 528 23.20 -22.55 -43.84
N GLY A 529 24.11 -21.84 -43.17
CA GLY A 529 24.48 -22.10 -41.79
C GLY A 529 23.46 -21.58 -40.76
N PHE A 530 22.50 -20.76 -41.18
CA PHE A 530 21.56 -20.08 -40.29
C PHE A 530 20.86 -21.02 -39.30
N VAL A 531 20.06 -21.98 -39.80
CA VAL A 531 19.25 -22.86 -38.95
C VAL A 531 20.14 -23.72 -38.05
N THR A 532 21.22 -24.27 -38.59
CA THR A 532 22.17 -25.07 -37.81
C THR A 532 22.79 -24.26 -36.65
N SER A 533 23.19 -23.02 -36.90
CA SER A 533 23.78 -22.14 -35.90
C SER A 533 22.77 -21.77 -34.81
N THR A 534 21.53 -21.42 -35.19
CA THR A 534 20.46 -21.06 -34.25
C THR A 534 20.04 -22.25 -33.38
N MET A 535 19.91 -23.46 -33.94
CA MET A 535 19.56 -24.66 -33.17
C MET A 535 20.65 -25.04 -32.16
N LEU A 536 21.92 -24.89 -32.54
CA LEU A 536 23.04 -25.10 -31.60
C LEU A 536 23.05 -24.03 -30.50
N GLU A 537 22.73 -22.78 -30.81
CA GLU A 537 22.63 -21.68 -29.82
C GLU A 537 21.48 -21.89 -28.81
N ILE A 538 20.39 -22.51 -29.24
CA ILE A 538 19.29 -22.94 -28.36
C ILE A 538 19.76 -23.98 -27.33
N GLY A 539 20.81 -24.73 -27.64
CA GLY A 539 21.32 -25.84 -26.82
C GLY A 539 20.89 -27.22 -27.33
N VAL A 540 20.39 -27.33 -28.57
CA VAL A 540 20.14 -28.63 -29.20
C VAL A 540 21.45 -29.37 -29.38
N GLN A 541 21.51 -30.61 -28.92
CA GLN A 541 22.72 -31.42 -29.03
C GLN A 541 23.05 -31.69 -30.50
N LEU A 542 24.32 -31.48 -30.87
CA LEU A 542 24.80 -31.68 -32.23
C LEU A 542 24.47 -33.07 -32.81
N PRO A 543 24.61 -34.20 -32.07
CA PRO A 543 24.20 -35.51 -32.57
C PRO A 543 22.72 -35.59 -32.93
N ARG A 544 21.85 -35.06 -32.07
CA ARG A 544 20.40 -35.03 -32.31
C ARG A 544 20.05 -34.17 -33.52
N LEU A 545 20.72 -33.04 -33.68
CA LEU A 545 20.53 -32.18 -34.85
C LEU A 545 20.96 -32.88 -36.14
N LEU A 546 22.10 -33.59 -36.13
CA LEU A 546 22.56 -34.38 -37.28
C LEU A 546 21.58 -35.50 -37.65
N GLU A 547 21.00 -36.20 -36.66
CA GLU A 547 19.95 -37.21 -36.89
C GLU A 547 18.75 -36.61 -37.63
N VAL A 548 18.30 -35.42 -37.23
CA VAL A 548 17.18 -34.74 -37.89
C VAL A 548 17.53 -34.39 -39.34
N TYR A 549 18.72 -33.83 -39.60
CA TYR A 549 19.15 -33.54 -40.97
C TYR A 549 19.33 -34.80 -41.83
N ASP A 550 19.87 -35.87 -41.26
CA ASP A 550 20.01 -37.18 -41.93
C ASP A 550 18.64 -37.76 -42.30
N GLN A 551 17.66 -37.71 -41.38
CA GLN A 551 16.29 -38.14 -41.63
C GLN A 551 15.62 -37.28 -42.72
N LEU A 552 15.78 -35.96 -42.67
CA LEU A 552 15.23 -35.05 -43.68
C LEU A 552 15.84 -35.33 -45.07
N PHE A 553 17.14 -35.61 -45.13
CA PHE A 553 17.82 -36.00 -46.37
C PHE A 553 17.28 -37.33 -46.92
N LYS A 554 17.19 -38.36 -46.08
CA LYS A 554 16.69 -39.70 -46.44
C LYS A 554 15.22 -39.71 -46.84
N THR A 555 14.41 -38.80 -46.29
CA THR A 555 12.96 -38.69 -46.60
C THR A 555 12.70 -38.25 -48.05
N ARG A 556 13.67 -37.62 -48.72
CA ARG A 556 13.59 -37.21 -50.14
C ARG A 556 12.34 -36.39 -50.47
N ASP A 557 12.04 -35.40 -49.63
CA ASP A 557 10.89 -34.52 -49.84
C ASP A 557 11.00 -33.76 -51.17
N PRO A 558 10.01 -33.86 -52.09
CA PRO A 558 9.99 -33.12 -53.34
C PRO A 558 9.99 -31.59 -53.17
N CYS A 559 9.74 -31.07 -51.97
CA CYS A 559 9.75 -29.63 -51.71
C CYS A 559 11.07 -28.95 -52.12
N TRP A 560 12.22 -29.60 -51.90
CA TRP A 560 13.54 -29.05 -52.23
C TRP A 560 13.76 -28.89 -53.74
N GLN A 561 13.18 -29.80 -54.53
CA GLN A 561 13.18 -29.69 -55.99
C GLN A 561 12.28 -28.54 -56.46
N ARG A 562 11.09 -28.39 -55.86
CA ARG A 562 10.17 -27.27 -56.16
C ARG A 562 10.78 -25.91 -55.82
N LEU A 563 11.57 -25.84 -54.75
CA LEU A 563 12.33 -24.66 -54.33
C LEU A 563 13.60 -24.41 -55.17
N LYS A 564 13.86 -25.24 -56.20
CA LYS A 564 15.03 -25.16 -57.09
C LYS A 564 16.39 -25.27 -56.36
N LYS A 565 16.42 -25.86 -55.16
CA LYS A 565 17.65 -26.09 -54.37
C LYS A 565 17.76 -27.56 -53.92
N PRO A 566 18.01 -28.51 -54.85
CA PRO A 566 18.03 -29.94 -54.54
C PRO A 566 19.21 -30.36 -53.65
N LEU A 567 20.28 -29.56 -53.56
CA LEU A 567 21.48 -29.86 -52.76
C LEU A 567 21.49 -29.17 -51.38
N HIS A 568 20.45 -28.39 -51.06
CA HIS A 568 20.41 -27.54 -49.85
C HIS A 568 20.70 -28.29 -48.55
N LEU A 569 19.98 -29.39 -48.30
CA LEU A 569 20.16 -30.19 -47.08
C LEU A 569 21.58 -30.75 -46.92
N VAL A 570 22.21 -31.11 -48.04
CA VAL A 570 23.57 -31.64 -48.07
C VAL A 570 24.58 -30.53 -47.76
N GLU A 571 24.34 -29.32 -48.23
CA GLU A 571 25.12 -28.13 -47.87
C GLU A 571 24.95 -27.79 -46.37
N CYS A 572 23.72 -27.87 -45.82
CA CYS A 572 23.48 -27.70 -44.38
C CYS A 572 24.25 -28.73 -43.55
N ILE A 573 24.20 -30.01 -43.93
CA ILE A 573 24.94 -31.09 -43.28
C ILE A 573 26.45 -30.83 -43.34
N HIS A 574 26.95 -30.36 -44.48
CA HIS A 574 28.35 -30.01 -44.63
C HIS A 574 28.76 -28.91 -43.64
N VAL A 575 28.00 -27.81 -43.55
CA VAL A 575 28.26 -26.70 -42.63
C VAL A 575 28.21 -27.18 -41.17
N LEU A 576 27.22 -28.00 -40.82
CA LEU A 576 27.06 -28.55 -39.48
C LEU A 576 28.28 -29.39 -39.05
N LEU A 577 28.73 -30.29 -39.94
CA LEU A 577 29.87 -31.17 -39.68
C LEU A 577 31.21 -30.43 -39.75
N LEU A 578 31.34 -29.43 -40.62
CA LEU A 578 32.52 -28.56 -40.65
C LEU A 578 32.65 -27.80 -39.31
N GLY A 579 31.55 -27.30 -38.76
CA GLY A 579 31.54 -26.67 -37.43
C GLY A 579 31.91 -27.62 -36.29
N TYR A 580 31.63 -28.91 -36.43
CA TYR A 580 32.14 -29.94 -35.49
C TYR A 580 33.64 -30.14 -35.61
N VAL A 581 34.16 -30.20 -36.85
CA VAL A 581 35.59 -30.35 -37.11
C VAL A 581 36.40 -29.17 -36.56
N GLU A 582 35.88 -27.95 -36.71
CA GLU A 582 36.52 -26.73 -36.21
C GLU A 582 36.43 -26.59 -34.69
N ALA A 583 35.35 -27.10 -34.08
CA ALA A 583 35.15 -27.06 -32.63
C ALA A 583 34.66 -28.43 -32.07
N PRO A 584 35.57 -29.43 -31.92
CA PRO A 584 35.21 -30.76 -31.41
C PRO A 584 34.67 -30.75 -29.97
N SER A 585 34.93 -29.66 -29.23
CA SER A 585 34.41 -29.44 -27.88
C SER A 585 32.89 -29.37 -27.78
N ARG A 586 32.18 -29.16 -28.90
CA ARG A 586 30.71 -29.15 -28.97
C ARG A 586 30.08 -30.51 -28.66
N VAL A 587 30.85 -31.59 -28.69
CA VAL A 587 30.44 -32.93 -28.27
C VAL A 587 31.19 -33.31 -27.00
N PRO A 588 30.51 -33.89 -25.99
CA PRO A 588 31.17 -34.36 -24.78
C PRO A 588 32.28 -35.37 -25.09
N THR A 589 33.43 -35.26 -24.42
CA THR A 589 34.65 -36.02 -24.74
C THR A 589 34.43 -37.53 -24.80
N TYR A 590 33.54 -38.07 -23.96
CA TYR A 590 33.23 -39.50 -23.91
C TYR A 590 32.42 -40.01 -25.12
N ASP A 591 31.66 -39.14 -25.79
CA ASP A 591 30.85 -39.49 -26.97
C ASP A 591 31.54 -39.17 -28.31
N ARG A 592 32.62 -38.38 -28.30
CA ARG A 592 33.30 -37.90 -29.53
C ARG A 592 33.69 -39.02 -30.47
N ARG A 593 34.32 -40.09 -29.98
CA ARG A 593 34.79 -41.18 -30.85
C ARG A 593 33.62 -41.89 -31.55
N ARG A 594 32.55 -42.18 -30.79
CA ARG A 594 31.33 -42.80 -31.32
C ARG A 594 30.66 -41.88 -32.34
N PHE A 595 30.54 -40.60 -32.01
CA PHE A 595 29.93 -39.62 -32.91
C PHE A 595 30.74 -39.40 -34.19
N THR A 596 32.07 -39.30 -34.11
CA THR A 596 32.94 -39.19 -35.30
C THR A 596 32.78 -40.40 -36.22
N ASN A 597 32.63 -41.62 -35.68
CA ASN A 597 32.35 -42.81 -36.50
C ASN A 597 31.00 -42.69 -37.23
N VAL A 598 29.95 -42.29 -36.52
CA VAL A 598 28.62 -42.06 -37.14
C VAL A 598 28.70 -41.00 -38.24
N CYS A 599 29.47 -39.93 -38.04
CA CYS A 599 29.69 -38.91 -39.06
C CYS A 599 30.40 -39.48 -40.30
N LEU A 600 31.44 -40.31 -40.12
CA LEU A 600 32.15 -40.95 -41.23
C LEU A 600 31.26 -41.92 -42.01
N ASP A 601 30.44 -42.71 -41.31
CA ASP A 601 29.47 -43.63 -41.93
C ASP A 601 28.41 -42.85 -42.72
N ASN A 602 27.85 -41.79 -42.14
CA ASN A 602 26.87 -40.94 -42.79
C ASN A 602 27.47 -40.22 -44.02
N ILE A 603 28.70 -39.70 -43.94
CA ILE A 603 29.39 -39.09 -45.07
C ILE A 603 29.60 -40.09 -46.22
N CYS A 604 29.98 -41.33 -45.91
CA CYS A 604 30.07 -42.39 -46.92
C CYS A 604 28.72 -42.59 -47.63
N GLY A 605 27.61 -42.66 -46.86
CA GLY A 605 26.25 -42.74 -47.39
C GLY A 605 25.90 -41.57 -48.30
N TYR A 606 26.14 -40.33 -47.84
CA TYR A 606 25.88 -39.13 -48.63
C TYR A 606 26.69 -39.08 -49.92
N LEU A 607 27.98 -39.46 -49.88
CA LEU A 607 28.84 -39.48 -51.07
C LEU A 607 28.37 -40.48 -52.14
N VAL A 608 27.92 -41.68 -51.73
CA VAL A 608 27.35 -42.67 -52.65
C VAL A 608 26.10 -42.13 -53.33
N GLU A 609 25.21 -41.50 -52.56
CA GLU A 609 23.99 -40.90 -53.11
C GLU A 609 24.28 -39.73 -54.06
N LEU A 610 25.19 -38.82 -53.68
CA LEU A 610 25.57 -37.68 -54.53
C LEU A 610 26.22 -38.12 -55.85
N GLN A 611 27.02 -39.20 -55.85
CA GLN A 611 27.65 -39.75 -57.05
C GLN A 611 26.65 -40.41 -58.01
N SER A 612 25.47 -40.81 -57.52
CA SER A 612 24.41 -41.38 -58.36
C SER A 612 23.59 -40.33 -59.13
N LEU A 613 23.73 -39.05 -58.78
CA LEU A 613 23.01 -37.94 -59.42
C LEU A 613 23.68 -37.49 -60.73
N SER A 614 22.90 -36.90 -61.63
CA SER A 614 23.41 -36.37 -62.91
C SER A 614 24.50 -35.30 -62.68
N PRO A 615 25.65 -35.38 -63.35
CA PRO A 615 26.79 -34.52 -63.08
C PRO A 615 26.49 -33.06 -63.43
N ASN A 616 26.70 -32.17 -62.46
CA ASN A 616 26.68 -30.71 -62.61
C ASN A 616 27.85 -30.10 -61.82
N SER A 617 28.30 -28.90 -62.17
CA SER A 617 29.44 -28.22 -61.54
C SER A 617 29.25 -28.02 -60.03
N ALA A 618 28.04 -27.63 -59.60
CA ALA A 618 27.69 -27.49 -58.18
C ALA A 618 27.79 -28.83 -57.43
N LEU A 619 27.33 -29.93 -58.05
CA LEU A 619 27.39 -31.26 -57.45
C LEU A 619 28.84 -31.74 -57.29
N GLN A 620 29.71 -31.50 -58.28
CA GLN A 620 31.13 -31.85 -58.21
C GLN A 620 31.85 -31.08 -57.10
N HIS A 621 31.51 -29.80 -56.90
CA HIS A 621 32.02 -28.99 -55.80
C HIS A 621 31.60 -29.55 -54.44
N THR A 622 30.32 -29.88 -54.26
CA THR A 622 29.80 -30.48 -53.03
C THR A 622 30.45 -31.84 -52.73
N ILE A 623 30.66 -32.69 -53.74
CA ILE A 623 31.41 -33.95 -53.57
C ILE A 623 32.85 -33.69 -53.10
N GLY A 624 33.52 -32.68 -53.67
CA GLY A 624 34.86 -32.26 -53.22
C GLY A 624 34.89 -31.79 -51.76
N ASN A 625 33.88 -31.01 -51.36
CA ASN A 625 33.72 -30.54 -49.99
C ASN A 625 33.54 -31.70 -48.99
N PHE A 626 32.72 -32.70 -49.31
CA PHE A 626 32.54 -33.87 -48.45
C PHE A 626 33.77 -34.77 -48.38
N LYS A 627 34.54 -34.92 -49.46
CA LYS A 627 35.84 -35.63 -49.43
C LYS A 627 36.87 -34.91 -48.54
N SER A 628 36.91 -33.58 -48.62
CA SER A 628 37.76 -32.75 -47.73
C SER A 628 37.33 -32.88 -46.27
N LEU A 629 36.01 -32.86 -46.01
CA LEU A 629 35.44 -33.04 -44.68
C LEU A 629 35.74 -34.42 -44.10
N GLN A 630 35.62 -35.49 -44.91
CA GLN A 630 35.99 -36.86 -44.52
C GLN A 630 37.46 -36.92 -44.07
N ALA A 631 38.38 -36.38 -44.87
CA ALA A 631 39.81 -36.36 -44.54
C ALA A 631 40.11 -35.54 -43.26
N LYS A 632 39.33 -34.49 -42.97
CA LYS A 632 39.47 -33.73 -41.72
C LYS A 632 38.91 -34.49 -40.50
N LEU A 633 37.80 -35.22 -40.65
CA LEU A 633 37.21 -36.04 -39.59
C LEU A 633 38.07 -37.27 -39.26
N GLU A 634 38.70 -37.89 -40.27
CA GLU A 634 39.67 -38.97 -40.08
C GLU A 634 40.91 -38.54 -39.29
N ARG A 635 41.28 -37.25 -39.32
CA ARG A 635 42.37 -36.68 -38.50
C ARG A 635 41.95 -36.33 -37.07
N LEU A 636 40.65 -36.25 -36.81
CA LEU A 636 40.06 -36.02 -35.47
C LEU A 636 39.74 -37.34 -34.75
N HIS A 637 39.67 -38.43 -35.51
CA HIS A 637 39.57 -39.80 -35.01
C HIS A 637 40.88 -40.22 -34.34
#